data_AF-A0A962RB39-F1
#
_entry.id   AF-A0A962RB39-F1
#
_cell.length_a   1.000
_cell.length_b   1.000
_cell.length_c   1.000
_cell.angle_alpha   90.00
_cell.angle_beta   90.00
_cell.angle_gamma   90.00
#
_symmetry.space_group_name_H-M   'P 1'
#
loop_
_entity.id
_entity.type
_entity.pdbx_description
1 polymer ?
#
loop_
_entity_poly.entity_id
_entity_poly.type
_entity_poly.pdbx_seq_one_letter_code
_entity_poly.pdbx_strand_id
1 'polypeptide(L)'
;MGSALFLAWDRYQIDSGLKSSDLSVHDLVDVSKKAQLHKLIGIPAGDLLDYVDQIGPEYLRAGAIDRFSGALESIDVPDYEPTLRGRPPKPRKVRTYRKAFILKRTEQEERSVVERRQETREVQQRDATTAANLKEMYFFRCMFCDIALTVDIDVPRYYAEAAHIQALGKPDDGPDVPENMLVLCPNHHKQFDNGVLFLTWKSASTLKLHSKIPGDVLDGKEVHLERGHTVDSQYVNHHRKKWS
;
A
#
# COMPACT_ATOMS: atom_id res chain seq x y z
N MET A 1 16.63 -12.61 6.32
CA MET A 1 15.31 -12.27 6.91
C MET A 1 15.40 -11.17 7.97
N GLY A 2 16.43 -11.13 8.83
CA GLY A 2 16.56 -10.10 9.88
C GLY A 2 16.61 -8.63 9.40
N SER A 3 17.09 -8.36 8.18
CA SER A 3 17.18 -6.99 7.63
C SER A 3 15.84 -6.27 7.51
N ALA A 4 14.75 -6.99 7.23
CA ALA A 4 13.41 -6.41 7.12
C ALA A 4 12.83 -6.05 8.50
N LEU A 5 13.11 -6.84 9.54
CA LEU A 5 12.72 -6.54 10.92
C LEU A 5 13.48 -5.31 11.44
N PHE A 6 14.79 -5.22 11.16
CA PHE A 6 15.60 -4.05 11.51
C PHE A 6 15.02 -2.75 10.93
N LEU A 7 14.65 -2.74 9.66
CA LEU A 7 14.04 -1.58 9.02
C LEU A 7 12.66 -1.23 9.59
N ALA A 8 11.85 -2.25 9.91
CA ALA A 8 10.55 -2.04 10.52
C ALA A 8 10.69 -1.44 11.94
N TRP A 9 11.66 -1.92 12.72
CA TRP A 9 11.96 -1.40 14.06
C TRP A 9 12.58 -0.02 14.03
N ASP A 10 13.45 0.28 13.06
CA ASP A 10 13.96 1.63 12.81
C ASP A 10 12.84 2.61 12.56
N ARG A 11 11.94 2.25 11.66
CA ARG A 11 10.80 3.09 11.31
C ARG A 11 9.91 3.31 12.53
N TYR A 12 9.64 2.27 13.31
CA TYR A 12 8.89 2.38 14.55
C TYR A 12 9.58 3.29 15.57
N GLN A 13 10.89 3.15 15.74
CA GLN A 13 11.65 3.95 16.70
C GLN A 13 11.66 5.44 16.30
N ILE A 14 11.81 5.73 15.00
CA ILE A 14 11.68 7.10 14.46
C ILE A 14 10.28 7.66 14.71
N ASP A 15 9.24 6.89 14.39
CA ASP A 15 7.85 7.35 14.50
C ASP A 15 7.38 7.51 15.96
N SER A 16 7.95 6.74 16.88
CA SER A 16 7.65 6.81 18.33
C SER A 16 8.51 7.82 19.09
N GLY A 17 9.64 8.24 18.52
CA GLY A 17 10.63 9.09 19.19
C GLY A 17 11.33 8.40 20.37
N LEU A 18 11.26 7.07 20.47
CA LEU A 18 11.90 6.30 21.53
C LEU A 18 13.42 6.35 21.40
N LYS A 19 14.11 6.62 22.53
CA LYS A 19 15.57 6.55 22.57
C LYS A 19 16.02 5.10 22.50
N SER A 20 17.16 4.84 21.85
CA SER A 20 17.68 3.47 21.72
C SER A 20 18.02 2.84 23.08
N SER A 21 18.32 3.64 24.09
CA SER A 21 18.54 3.20 25.47
C SER A 21 17.30 2.62 26.14
N ASP A 22 16.12 3.01 25.68
CA ASP A 22 14.85 2.73 26.33
C ASP A 22 14.09 1.60 25.60
N LEU A 23 14.63 1.12 24.48
CA LEU A 23 14.02 0.09 23.65
C LEU A 23 14.41 -1.32 24.13
N SER A 24 13.43 -2.16 24.39
CA SER A 24 13.62 -3.54 24.83
C SER A 24 13.12 -4.55 23.80
N VAL A 25 13.51 -5.82 23.96
CA VAL A 25 13.01 -6.92 23.10
C VAL A 25 11.48 -7.07 23.23
N HIS A 26 10.92 -6.76 24.41
CA HIS A 26 9.47 -6.77 24.61
C HIS A 26 8.77 -5.74 23.72
N ASP A 27 9.35 -4.53 23.58
CA ASP A 27 8.81 -3.50 22.68
C ASP A 27 8.89 -3.93 21.22
N LEU A 28 9.98 -4.62 20.84
CA LEU A 28 10.13 -5.20 19.50
C LEU A 28 9.08 -6.28 19.23
N VAL A 29 8.75 -7.12 20.22
CA VAL A 29 7.68 -8.12 20.13
C VAL A 29 6.31 -7.45 19.95
N ASP A 30 6.02 -6.44 20.75
CA ASP A 30 4.73 -5.74 20.73
C ASP A 30 4.50 -5.00 19.42
N VAL A 31 5.51 -4.26 18.94
CA VAL A 31 5.40 -3.60 17.63
C VAL A 31 5.31 -4.62 16.50
N SER A 32 6.05 -5.73 16.58
CA SER A 32 6.03 -6.75 15.51
C SER A 32 4.67 -7.40 15.38
N LYS A 33 3.99 -7.67 16.51
CA LYS A 33 2.61 -8.15 16.55
C LYS A 33 1.63 -7.10 16.02
N LYS A 34 1.69 -5.88 16.55
CA LYS A 34 0.78 -4.79 16.19
C LYS A 34 0.85 -4.43 14.70
N ALA A 35 2.06 -4.38 14.15
CA ALA A 35 2.32 -4.09 12.74
C ALA A 35 2.21 -5.32 11.82
N GLN A 36 1.88 -6.49 12.37
CA GLN A 36 1.73 -7.74 11.62
C GLN A 36 2.96 -8.07 10.75
N LEU A 37 4.17 -7.91 11.31
CA LEU A 37 5.41 -8.03 10.54
C LEU A 37 5.64 -9.42 9.92
N HIS A 38 4.99 -10.47 10.42
CA HIS A 38 4.95 -11.79 9.77
C HIS A 38 4.53 -11.71 8.28
N LYS A 39 3.63 -10.79 7.91
CA LYS A 39 3.25 -10.53 6.52
C LYS A 39 4.37 -9.90 5.70
N LEU A 40 5.20 -9.06 6.34
CA LEU A 40 6.34 -8.38 5.72
C LEU A 40 7.49 -9.35 5.43
N ILE A 41 7.78 -10.25 6.37
CA ILE A 41 8.86 -11.25 6.22
C ILE A 41 8.38 -12.58 5.62
N GLY A 42 7.09 -12.72 5.35
CA GLY A 42 6.50 -13.85 4.65
C GLY A 42 6.50 -15.16 5.45
N ILE A 43 6.29 -15.07 6.77
CA ILE A 43 6.22 -16.25 7.66
C ILE A 43 4.82 -16.37 8.32
N PRO A 44 4.42 -17.56 8.78
CA PRO A 44 3.22 -17.73 9.60
C PRO A 44 3.21 -16.83 10.84
N ALA A 45 2.04 -16.37 11.26
CA ALA A 45 1.91 -15.51 12.44
C ALA A 45 2.44 -16.17 13.73
N GLY A 46 2.32 -17.49 13.84
CA GLY A 46 2.81 -18.27 14.97
C GLY A 46 4.34 -18.26 15.12
N ASP A 47 5.05 -18.15 13.99
CA ASP A 47 6.51 -18.24 13.96
C ASP A 47 7.18 -16.87 14.19
N LEU A 48 6.39 -15.78 14.18
CA LEU A 48 6.92 -14.42 14.30
C LEU A 48 7.74 -14.20 15.57
N LEU A 49 7.28 -14.75 16.69
CA LEU A 49 7.94 -14.53 17.97
C LEU A 49 9.31 -15.18 18.04
N ASP A 50 9.44 -16.40 17.53
CA ASP A 50 10.73 -17.10 17.48
C ASP A 50 11.77 -16.30 16.69
N TYR A 51 11.35 -15.67 15.58
CA TYR A 51 12.21 -14.81 14.79
C TYR A 51 12.54 -13.49 15.49
N VAL A 52 11.59 -12.85 16.17
CA VAL A 52 11.83 -11.61 16.91
C VAL A 52 12.74 -11.87 18.10
N ASP A 53 12.56 -12.97 18.82
CA ASP A 53 13.39 -13.34 19.98
C ASP A 53 14.82 -13.69 19.56
N GLN A 54 14.99 -14.30 18.39
CA GLN A 54 16.32 -14.59 17.84
C GLN A 54 17.06 -13.31 17.39
N ILE A 55 16.36 -12.38 16.74
CA ILE A 55 16.98 -11.25 16.02
C ILE A 55 16.94 -9.92 16.80
N GLY A 56 15.95 -9.74 17.68
CA GLY A 56 15.78 -8.55 18.51
C GLY A 56 16.99 -8.20 19.37
N PRO A 57 17.63 -9.16 20.07
CA PRO A 57 18.85 -8.89 20.82
C PRO A 57 20.01 -8.38 19.95
N GLU A 58 20.10 -8.84 18.70
CA GLU A 58 21.12 -8.38 17.75
C GLU A 58 20.85 -6.93 17.31
N TYR A 59 19.58 -6.58 17.07
CA TYR A 59 19.17 -5.22 16.74
C TYR A 59 19.54 -4.21 17.84
N LEU A 60 19.22 -4.56 19.09
CA LEU A 60 19.54 -3.72 20.24
C LEU A 60 21.05 -3.61 20.44
N ARG A 61 21.79 -4.72 20.31
CA ARG A 61 23.27 -4.74 20.40
C ARG A 61 23.92 -3.89 19.32
N ALA A 62 23.33 -3.83 18.13
CA ALA A 62 23.81 -2.99 17.04
C ALA A 62 23.63 -1.49 17.31
N GLY A 63 22.90 -1.10 18.35
CA GLY A 63 22.65 0.31 18.72
C GLY A 63 21.31 0.85 18.23
N ALA A 64 20.37 -0.01 17.81
CA ALA A 64 19.08 0.37 17.24
C ALA A 64 19.22 1.53 16.22
N ILE A 65 18.30 2.49 16.12
CA ILE A 65 18.43 3.57 15.12
C ILE A 65 19.71 4.41 15.29
N ASP A 66 20.24 4.52 16.50
CA ASP A 66 21.45 5.28 16.79
C ASP A 66 22.72 4.63 16.22
N ARG A 67 22.63 3.41 15.68
CA ARG A 67 23.71 2.81 14.88
C ARG A 67 24.06 3.63 13.64
N PHE A 68 23.19 4.56 13.24
CA PHE A 68 23.41 5.51 12.16
C PHE A 68 23.79 6.92 12.64
N SER A 69 23.85 7.18 13.96
CA SER A 69 24.15 8.52 14.50
C SER A 69 25.66 8.83 14.60
N GLY A 70 26.53 7.88 14.22
CA GLY A 70 27.97 8.11 14.10
C GLY A 70 28.33 9.13 13.00
N ALA A 71 28.71 10.34 13.44
CA ALA A 71 29.27 11.46 12.67
C ALA A 71 28.32 12.14 11.66
N LEU A 72 27.23 12.73 12.14
CA LEU A 72 26.59 13.88 11.51
C LEU A 72 27.07 15.15 12.20
N GLU A 73 28.08 15.83 11.64
CA GLU A 73 28.32 17.23 12.00
C GLU A 73 27.08 18.05 11.60
N SER A 74 26.58 18.84 12.55
CA SER A 74 25.34 19.61 12.45
C SER A 74 25.38 20.63 11.30
N ILE A 75 24.37 20.61 10.43
CA ILE A 75 24.12 21.67 9.45
C ILE A 75 22.92 22.48 9.94
N ASP A 76 23.14 23.77 10.22
CA ASP A 76 22.07 24.70 10.57
C ASP A 76 21.13 24.93 9.37
N VAL A 77 19.85 24.69 9.59
CA VAL A 77 18.79 24.94 8.60
C VAL A 77 18.05 26.20 9.02
N PRO A 78 18.06 27.29 8.23
CA PRO A 78 17.37 28.52 8.61
C PRO A 78 15.85 28.39 8.39
N ASP A 79 15.10 29.02 9.29
CA ASP A 79 13.64 28.98 9.36
C ASP A 79 12.97 29.44 8.06
N TYR A 80 12.09 28.59 7.53
CA TYR A 80 11.33 28.84 6.31
C TYR A 80 9.86 29.08 6.64
N GLU A 81 9.39 30.32 6.45
CA GLU A 81 7.96 30.64 6.43
C GLU A 81 7.40 30.58 5.00
N PRO A 82 6.30 29.85 4.75
CA PRO A 82 5.78 29.66 3.40
C PRO A 82 4.84 30.80 2.97
N THR A 83 5.23 31.59 1.96
CA THR A 83 4.30 32.49 1.27
C THR A 83 3.70 31.86 0.01
N LEU A 84 2.37 31.67 0.04
CA LEU A 84 1.55 31.25 -1.08
C LEU A 84 1.36 32.41 -2.07
N ARG A 85 2.11 32.42 -3.18
CA ARG A 85 1.72 32.89 -4.54
C ARG A 85 2.97 33.26 -5.35
N GLY A 86 3.23 32.51 -6.42
CA GLY A 86 4.23 32.84 -7.43
C GLY A 86 4.20 31.86 -8.59
N ARG A 87 4.12 32.39 -9.83
CA ARG A 87 4.18 31.64 -11.09
C ARG A 87 5.45 30.77 -11.12
N PRO A 88 5.42 29.53 -11.66
CA PRO A 88 6.57 28.65 -11.63
C PRO A 88 7.80 29.35 -12.25
N PRO A 89 8.97 29.31 -11.58
CA PRO A 89 10.16 29.93 -12.11
C PRO A 89 10.54 29.25 -13.43
N LYS A 90 10.94 30.05 -14.43
CA LYS A 90 11.52 29.52 -15.67
C LYS A 90 12.64 28.53 -15.32
N PRO A 91 12.76 27.40 -16.05
CA PRO A 91 13.72 26.36 -15.71
C PRO A 91 15.13 26.96 -15.69
N ARG A 92 15.69 27.12 -14.49
CA ARG A 92 17.12 27.35 -14.32
C ARG A 92 17.83 26.12 -14.86
N LYS A 93 18.95 26.31 -15.57
CA LYS A 93 19.82 25.22 -16.03
C LYS A 93 20.14 24.32 -14.84
N VAL A 94 19.47 23.16 -14.80
CA VAL A 94 19.67 22.17 -13.75
C VAL A 94 21.08 21.66 -13.91
N ARG A 95 21.96 21.96 -12.93
CA ARG A 95 23.18 21.16 -12.75
C ARG A 95 22.69 19.78 -12.34
N THR A 96 22.80 18.85 -13.27
CA THR A 96 22.34 17.47 -13.15
C THR A 96 22.93 16.81 -11.91
N TYR A 97 22.18 16.75 -10.81
CA TYR A 97 22.48 15.83 -9.72
C TYR A 97 22.02 14.42 -10.13
N ARG A 98 22.75 13.83 -11.08
CA ARG A 98 22.84 12.37 -11.18
C ARG A 98 23.73 11.92 -10.02
N LYS A 99 23.21 11.87 -8.79
CA LYS A 99 23.71 10.83 -7.87
C LYS A 99 23.00 9.56 -8.29
N ALA A 100 23.59 8.88 -9.28
CA ALA A 100 23.23 7.51 -9.57
C ALA A 100 23.35 6.73 -8.25
N PHE A 101 22.22 6.30 -7.69
CA PHE A 101 22.20 5.16 -6.78
C PHE A 101 22.59 3.95 -7.63
N ILE A 102 23.89 3.79 -7.85
CA ILE A 102 24.42 2.55 -8.38
C ILE A 102 24.26 1.58 -7.22
N LEU A 103 23.36 0.60 -7.39
CA LEU A 103 23.36 -0.61 -6.58
C LEU A 103 24.80 -1.15 -6.63
N LYS A 104 25.59 -0.91 -5.57
CA LYS A 104 26.94 -1.44 -5.49
C LYS A 104 26.81 -2.93 -5.35
N ARG A 105 27.13 -3.65 -6.43
CA ARG A 105 27.31 -5.09 -6.43
C ARG A 105 28.56 -5.37 -5.61
N THR A 106 28.40 -5.84 -4.39
CA THR A 106 29.52 -6.36 -3.60
C THR A 106 30.01 -7.65 -4.26
N GLU A 107 31.32 -7.77 -4.49
CA GLU A 107 31.95 -8.88 -5.22
C GLU A 107 31.99 -10.21 -4.42
N GLN A 108 31.23 -10.31 -3.33
CA GLN A 108 31.07 -11.54 -2.55
C GLN A 108 29.60 -11.74 -2.16
N GLU A 109 28.76 -11.98 -3.15
CA GLU A 109 27.59 -12.82 -2.96
C GLU A 109 27.77 -14.00 -3.91
N GLU A 110 28.30 -15.11 -3.40
CA GLU A 110 27.97 -16.40 -3.99
C GLU A 110 26.45 -16.45 -4.07
N ARG A 111 25.90 -16.40 -5.29
CA ARG A 111 24.48 -16.67 -5.50
C ARG A 111 24.27 -18.12 -5.10
N SER A 112 23.92 -18.35 -3.83
CA SER A 112 23.27 -19.58 -3.44
C SER A 112 22.05 -19.70 -4.35
N VAL A 113 22.00 -20.75 -5.16
CA VAL A 113 20.84 -21.07 -5.99
C VAL A 113 19.61 -20.94 -5.09
N VAL A 114 18.68 -20.06 -5.47
CA VAL A 114 17.43 -19.89 -4.71
C VAL A 114 16.73 -21.24 -4.72
N GLU A 115 16.69 -21.90 -3.56
CA GLU A 115 16.01 -23.17 -3.42
C GLU A 115 14.51 -22.97 -3.63
N ARG A 116 13.94 -23.78 -4.53
CA ARG A 116 12.49 -23.78 -4.76
C ARG A 116 11.84 -24.64 -3.68
N ARG A 117 11.18 -23.98 -2.72
CA ARG A 117 10.28 -24.67 -1.80
C ARG A 117 8.93 -24.89 -2.48
N GLN A 118 8.46 -26.13 -2.49
CA GLN A 118 7.07 -26.44 -2.87
C GLN A 118 6.20 -26.29 -1.63
N GLU A 119 5.18 -25.44 -1.71
CA GLU A 119 4.17 -25.26 -0.67
C GLU A 119 2.80 -25.59 -1.24
N THR A 120 2.03 -26.40 -0.53
CA THR A 120 0.61 -26.60 -0.82
C THR A 120 -0.12 -25.33 -0.37
N ARG A 121 -0.69 -24.59 -1.33
CA ARG A 121 -1.46 -23.38 -1.05
C ARG A 121 -2.92 -23.61 -1.41
N GLU A 122 -3.80 -23.21 -0.51
CA GLU A 122 -5.21 -23.02 -0.85
C GLU A 122 -5.28 -21.75 -1.71
N VAL A 123 -5.62 -21.95 -2.99
CA VAL A 123 -5.75 -20.86 -3.95
C VAL A 123 -7.23 -20.60 -4.14
N GLN A 124 -7.62 -19.35 -4.01
CA GLN A 124 -8.95 -18.95 -4.41
C GLN A 124 -9.08 -19.06 -5.93
N GLN A 125 -9.97 -19.93 -6.39
CA GLN A 125 -10.32 -20.01 -7.81
C GLN A 125 -11.15 -18.79 -8.17
N ARG A 126 -10.63 -17.98 -9.09
CA ARG A 126 -11.26 -16.73 -9.53
C ARG A 126 -11.58 -16.79 -11.01
N ASP A 127 -12.72 -16.23 -11.40
CA ASP A 127 -13.03 -16.08 -12.81
C ASP A 127 -12.35 -14.82 -13.38
N ALA A 128 -11.17 -15.03 -13.94
CA ALA A 128 -10.41 -13.98 -14.60
C ALA A 128 -11.16 -13.35 -15.79
N THR A 129 -12.11 -14.08 -16.39
CA THR A 129 -12.90 -13.63 -17.55
C THR A 129 -13.86 -12.52 -17.15
N THR A 130 -14.60 -12.72 -16.05
CA THR A 130 -15.51 -11.71 -15.51
C THR A 130 -14.77 -10.41 -15.19
N ALA A 131 -13.64 -10.49 -14.49
CA ALA A 131 -12.82 -9.32 -14.18
C ALA A 131 -12.25 -8.65 -15.45
N ALA A 132 -11.85 -9.42 -16.46
CA ALA A 132 -11.35 -8.88 -17.73
C ALA A 132 -12.46 -8.11 -18.48
N ASN A 133 -13.63 -8.74 -18.65
CA ASN A 133 -14.79 -8.14 -19.31
C ASN A 133 -15.23 -6.85 -18.63
N LEU A 134 -15.21 -6.82 -17.28
CA LEU A 134 -15.58 -5.64 -16.54
C LEU A 134 -14.58 -4.49 -16.77
N LYS A 135 -13.27 -4.77 -16.75
CA LYS A 135 -12.26 -3.75 -17.06
C LYS A 135 -12.41 -3.19 -18.47
N GLU A 136 -12.71 -4.04 -19.45
CA GLU A 136 -12.96 -3.62 -20.83
C GLU A 136 -14.22 -2.74 -20.95
N MET A 137 -15.31 -3.10 -20.26
CA MET A 137 -16.55 -2.32 -20.23
C MET A 137 -16.33 -0.87 -19.78
N TYR A 138 -15.41 -0.67 -18.83
CA TYR A 138 -15.04 0.67 -18.33
C TYR A 138 -13.85 1.29 -19.07
N PHE A 139 -13.42 0.71 -20.21
CA PHE A 139 -12.25 1.17 -20.97
C PHE A 139 -10.98 1.32 -20.11
N PHE A 140 -10.82 0.45 -19.10
CA PHE A 140 -9.75 0.52 -18.09
C PHE A 140 -9.67 1.85 -17.33
N ARG A 141 -10.76 2.63 -17.30
CA ARG A 141 -10.87 3.86 -16.52
C ARG A 141 -11.26 3.54 -15.09
N CYS A 142 -10.61 4.21 -14.16
CA CYS A 142 -11.01 4.13 -12.76
C CYS A 142 -12.39 4.78 -12.56
N MET A 143 -13.33 4.07 -11.97
CA MET A 143 -14.67 4.58 -11.66
C MET A 143 -14.66 5.80 -10.71
N PHE A 144 -13.58 6.00 -9.94
CA PHE A 144 -13.46 7.13 -9.02
C PHE A 144 -12.81 8.35 -9.65
N CYS A 145 -11.67 8.21 -10.34
CA CYS A 145 -10.96 9.36 -10.91
C CYS A 145 -11.10 9.54 -12.43
N ASP A 146 -11.74 8.61 -13.14
CA ASP A 146 -11.90 8.57 -14.61
C ASP A 146 -10.58 8.46 -15.41
N ILE A 147 -9.46 8.25 -14.72
CA ILE A 147 -8.15 8.07 -15.36
C ILE A 147 -8.00 6.62 -15.82
N ALA A 148 -7.63 6.43 -17.09
CA ALA A 148 -7.06 5.17 -17.58
C ALA A 148 -5.53 5.21 -17.46
N LEU A 149 -4.95 4.29 -16.68
CA LEU A 149 -3.50 4.25 -16.48
C LEU A 149 -2.81 3.65 -17.71
N THR A 150 -2.21 4.50 -18.54
CA THR A 150 -1.39 4.05 -19.68
C THR A 150 -0.11 3.39 -19.18
N VAL A 151 0.14 2.16 -19.64
CA VAL A 151 1.35 1.39 -19.29
C VAL A 151 2.28 1.18 -20.48
N ASP A 152 1.81 1.47 -21.70
CA ASP A 152 2.59 1.44 -22.92
C ASP A 152 2.06 2.56 -23.84
N ILE A 153 2.97 3.36 -24.40
CA ILE A 153 2.66 4.51 -25.25
C ILE A 153 2.69 4.11 -26.73
N ASP A 154 3.56 3.17 -27.10
CA ASP A 154 3.74 2.73 -28.49
C ASP A 154 2.62 1.76 -28.90
N VAL A 155 2.14 0.96 -27.94
CA VAL A 155 0.94 0.13 -28.07
C VAL A 155 -0.06 0.63 -27.04
N PRO A 156 -1.28 1.07 -27.41
CA PRO A 156 -2.24 1.63 -26.46
C PRO A 156 -2.69 0.56 -25.47
N ARG A 157 -2.00 0.48 -24.33
CA ARG A 157 -2.24 -0.48 -23.26
C ARG A 157 -2.53 0.26 -21.97
N TYR A 158 -3.63 -0.14 -21.34
CA TYR A 158 -4.13 0.47 -20.12
C TYR A 158 -4.19 -0.56 -19.00
N TYR A 159 -4.10 -0.07 -17.77
CA TYR A 159 -4.15 -0.89 -16.57
C TYR A 159 -5.23 -0.41 -15.61
N ALA A 160 -6.02 -1.36 -15.13
CA ALA A 160 -7.00 -1.19 -14.07
C ALA A 160 -7.13 -2.51 -13.31
N GLU A 161 -7.64 -2.41 -12.10
CA GLU A 161 -7.86 -3.52 -11.18
C GLU A 161 -9.36 -3.69 -10.94
N ALA A 162 -9.81 -4.94 -10.89
CA ALA A 162 -11.16 -5.28 -10.45
C ALA A 162 -11.11 -5.45 -8.93
N ALA A 163 -11.60 -4.46 -8.20
CA ALA A 163 -11.62 -4.39 -6.75
C ALA A 163 -12.92 -4.98 -6.21
N HIS A 164 -12.85 -5.96 -5.33
CA HIS A 164 -14.05 -6.48 -4.66
C HIS A 164 -14.57 -5.49 -3.62
N ILE A 165 -15.88 -5.26 -3.59
CA ILE A 165 -16.52 -4.36 -2.63
C ILE A 165 -16.53 -5.00 -1.24
N GLN A 166 -17.05 -6.22 -1.16
CA GLN A 166 -16.89 -7.12 -0.04
C GLN A 166 -15.72 -8.05 -0.33
N ALA A 167 -14.70 -8.00 0.52
CA ALA A 167 -13.47 -8.75 0.33
C ALA A 167 -13.74 -10.27 0.25
N LEU A 168 -12.94 -10.93 -0.57
CA LEU A 168 -13.01 -12.37 -0.77
C LEU A 168 -12.41 -13.15 0.40
N GLY A 169 -13.01 -14.30 0.72
CA GLY A 169 -12.54 -15.18 1.79
C GLY A 169 -12.65 -14.59 3.19
N LYS A 170 -12.26 -15.36 4.20
CA LYS A 170 -12.48 -14.98 5.60
C LYS A 170 -11.74 -13.69 5.98
N PRO A 171 -12.36 -12.82 6.81
CA PRO A 171 -13.65 -13.01 7.48
C PRO A 171 -14.87 -12.51 6.69
N ASP A 172 -14.67 -11.90 5.53
CA ASP A 172 -15.73 -11.21 4.79
C ASP A 172 -16.52 -12.16 3.88
N ASP A 173 -15.88 -13.20 3.34
CA ASP A 173 -16.47 -14.24 2.49
C ASP A 173 -17.31 -13.69 1.32
N GLY A 174 -16.85 -12.57 0.73
CA GLY A 174 -17.47 -11.98 -0.44
C GLY A 174 -17.43 -12.91 -1.67
N PRO A 175 -18.45 -12.88 -2.53
CA PRO A 175 -18.48 -13.68 -3.74
C PRO A 175 -17.65 -13.07 -4.88
N ASP A 176 -17.12 -13.92 -5.76
CA ASP A 176 -16.40 -13.51 -6.96
C ASP A 176 -17.37 -13.30 -8.15
N VAL A 177 -18.16 -12.23 -8.07
CA VAL A 177 -19.25 -11.90 -9.02
C VAL A 177 -19.15 -10.43 -9.43
N PRO A 178 -19.60 -10.04 -10.64
CA PRO A 178 -19.48 -8.67 -11.12
C PRO A 178 -20.23 -7.68 -10.21
N GLU A 179 -21.32 -8.10 -9.58
CA GLU A 179 -22.09 -7.26 -8.65
C GLU A 179 -21.32 -6.85 -7.40
N ASN A 180 -20.24 -7.57 -7.10
CA ASN A 180 -19.33 -7.30 -6.00
C ASN A 180 -18.01 -6.66 -6.48
N MET A 181 -17.92 -6.12 -7.70
CA MET A 181 -16.67 -5.60 -8.26
C MET A 181 -16.78 -4.12 -8.69
N LEU A 182 -15.65 -3.41 -8.63
CA LEU A 182 -15.46 -2.08 -9.18
C LEU A 182 -14.18 -2.05 -10.01
N VAL A 183 -14.15 -1.24 -11.07
CA VAL A 183 -12.94 -1.01 -11.87
C VAL A 183 -12.21 0.21 -11.34
N LEU A 184 -11.04 0.01 -10.72
CA LEU A 184 -10.28 1.07 -10.06
C LEU A 184 -8.83 1.11 -10.55
N CYS A 185 -8.16 2.27 -10.40
CA CYS A 185 -6.71 2.33 -10.53
C CYS A 185 -6.04 1.83 -9.24
N PRO A 186 -4.74 1.48 -9.26
CA PRO A 186 -4.06 0.87 -8.10
C PRO A 186 -4.12 1.74 -6.84
N ASN A 187 -4.03 3.06 -7.01
CA ASN A 187 -4.07 3.99 -5.89
C ASN A 187 -5.43 3.99 -5.19
N HIS A 188 -6.51 4.12 -5.97
CA HIS A 188 -7.87 4.19 -5.43
C HIS A 188 -8.37 2.82 -4.95
N HIS A 189 -7.95 1.72 -5.60
CA HIS A 189 -8.20 0.39 -5.09
C HIS A 189 -7.63 0.25 -3.68
N LYS A 190 -6.36 0.65 -3.47
CA LYS A 190 -5.75 0.56 -2.16
C LYS A 190 -6.44 1.44 -1.11
N GLN A 191 -6.86 2.65 -1.47
CA GLN A 191 -7.60 3.52 -0.56
C GLN A 191 -8.98 2.96 -0.20
N PHE A 192 -9.66 2.35 -1.16
CA PHE A 192 -10.96 1.72 -0.97
C PHE A 192 -10.87 0.47 -0.09
N ASP A 193 -9.87 -0.39 -0.29
CA ASP A 193 -9.60 -1.57 0.53
C ASP A 193 -9.36 -1.24 2.01
N ASN A 194 -8.90 -0.03 2.29
CA ASN A 194 -8.58 0.44 3.65
C ASN A 194 -9.64 1.40 4.21
N GLY A 195 -10.79 1.53 3.54
CA GLY A 195 -11.91 2.36 4.02
C GLY A 195 -11.63 3.86 4.07
N VAL A 196 -10.58 4.33 3.37
CA VAL A 196 -10.30 5.76 3.18
C VAL A 196 -11.34 6.35 2.23
N LEU A 197 -11.68 5.58 1.18
CA LEU A 197 -12.78 5.85 0.26
C LEU A 197 -13.90 4.85 0.50
N PHE A 198 -15.15 5.29 0.44
CA PHE A 198 -16.34 4.42 0.54
C PHE A 198 -17.51 4.98 -0.27
N LEU A 199 -18.53 4.15 -0.52
CA LEU A 199 -19.65 4.49 -1.39
C LEU A 199 -20.99 4.49 -0.63
N THR A 200 -21.92 5.32 -1.10
CA THR A 200 -23.33 5.28 -0.70
C THR A 200 -24.23 5.38 -1.92
N TRP A 201 -25.41 4.76 -1.89
CA TRP A 201 -26.38 4.90 -2.97
C TRP A 201 -26.98 6.31 -3.03
N LYS A 202 -27.02 6.88 -4.24
CA LYS A 202 -27.74 8.12 -4.54
C LYS A 202 -29.03 7.83 -5.32
N SER A 203 -28.98 6.91 -6.29
CA SER A 203 -30.12 6.43 -7.08
C SER A 203 -29.84 5.02 -7.61
N ALA A 204 -30.77 4.41 -8.34
CA ALA A 204 -30.65 3.01 -8.80
C ALA A 204 -29.37 2.70 -9.62
N SER A 205 -28.80 3.68 -10.31
CA SER A 205 -27.59 3.51 -11.13
C SER A 205 -26.45 4.48 -10.78
N THR A 206 -26.60 5.23 -9.68
CA THR A 206 -25.62 6.25 -9.27
C THR A 206 -25.27 6.08 -7.80
N LEU A 207 -23.97 5.97 -7.55
CA LEU A 207 -23.39 5.99 -6.22
C LEU A 207 -22.73 7.35 -5.96
N LYS A 208 -22.61 7.70 -4.70
CA LYS A 208 -21.84 8.85 -4.21
C LYS A 208 -20.59 8.32 -3.52
N LEU A 209 -19.44 8.80 -3.97
CA LEU A 209 -18.14 8.56 -3.38
C LEU A 209 -17.93 9.49 -2.18
N HIS A 210 -17.37 8.95 -1.11
CA HIS A 210 -16.98 9.71 0.07
C HIS A 210 -15.51 9.45 0.37
N SER A 211 -14.80 10.49 0.81
CA SER A 211 -13.41 10.42 1.24
C SER A 211 -13.26 10.87 2.68
N LYS A 212 -12.50 10.11 3.47
CA LYS A 212 -12.11 10.52 4.83
C LYS A 212 -10.95 11.52 4.83
N ILE A 213 -10.35 11.80 3.67
CA ILE A 213 -9.25 12.76 3.54
C ILE A 213 -9.86 14.17 3.49
N PRO A 214 -9.50 15.08 4.41
CA PRO A 214 -10.03 16.43 4.42
C PRO A 214 -9.68 17.19 3.13
N GLY A 215 -10.71 17.75 2.46
CA GLY A 215 -10.54 18.54 1.23
C GLY A 215 -10.22 17.72 -0.03
N ASP A 216 -10.41 16.40 0.01
CA ASP A 216 -10.25 15.55 -1.16
C ASP A 216 -11.25 15.90 -2.26
N VAL A 217 -10.75 16.03 -3.49
CA VAL A 217 -11.55 16.33 -4.69
C VAL A 217 -12.50 15.20 -5.08
N LEU A 218 -12.26 14.00 -4.55
CA LEU A 218 -13.13 12.84 -4.77
C LEU A 218 -14.35 12.83 -3.86
N ASP A 219 -14.32 13.56 -2.73
CA ASP A 219 -15.43 13.57 -1.79
C ASP A 219 -16.68 14.17 -2.42
N GLY A 220 -17.78 13.43 -2.36
CA GLY A 220 -19.06 13.78 -2.96
C GLY A 220 -19.17 13.56 -4.46
N LYS A 221 -18.14 13.04 -5.13
CA LYS A 221 -18.20 12.73 -6.57
C LYS A 221 -19.24 11.64 -6.86
N GLU A 222 -19.94 11.78 -7.98
CA GLU A 222 -20.88 10.77 -8.46
C GLU A 222 -20.16 9.70 -9.28
N VAL A 223 -20.49 8.45 -8.99
CA VAL A 223 -20.01 7.26 -9.70
C VAL A 223 -21.21 6.66 -10.42
N HIS A 224 -21.18 6.73 -11.74
CA HIS A 224 -22.22 6.19 -12.61
C HIS A 224 -21.86 4.78 -13.04
N LEU A 225 -22.81 3.85 -12.94
CA LEU A 225 -22.65 2.51 -13.45
C LEU A 225 -22.93 2.47 -14.95
N GLU A 226 -22.02 1.84 -15.70
CA GLU A 226 -22.21 1.57 -17.13
C GLU A 226 -23.36 0.61 -17.37
N ARG A 227 -24.01 0.74 -18.54
CA ARG A 227 -25.14 -0.12 -18.91
C ARG A 227 -24.68 -1.59 -18.97
N GLY A 228 -25.29 -2.43 -18.15
CA GLY A 228 -24.96 -3.86 -18.05
C GLY A 228 -24.02 -4.21 -16.90
N HIS A 229 -23.46 -3.22 -16.20
CA HIS A 229 -22.86 -3.44 -14.88
C HIS A 229 -23.87 -3.10 -13.79
N THR A 230 -24.26 -4.09 -13.02
CA THR A 230 -25.05 -3.92 -11.80
C THR A 230 -24.15 -4.13 -10.61
N VAL A 231 -24.22 -3.25 -9.60
CA VAL A 231 -23.56 -3.42 -8.31
C VAL A 231 -24.64 -3.68 -7.27
N ASP A 232 -24.47 -4.69 -6.42
CA ASP A 232 -25.46 -4.99 -5.39
C ASP A 232 -25.27 -4.09 -4.16
N SER A 233 -26.38 -3.55 -3.69
CA SER A 233 -26.42 -2.74 -2.47
C SER A 233 -25.93 -3.46 -1.22
N GLN A 234 -26.05 -4.79 -1.15
CA GLN A 234 -25.59 -5.56 0.00
C GLN A 234 -24.07 -5.41 0.22
N TYR A 235 -23.27 -5.46 -0.85
CA TYR A 235 -21.81 -5.38 -0.76
C TYR A 235 -21.37 -3.97 -0.40
N VAL A 236 -22.01 -2.95 -1.01
CA VAL A 236 -21.76 -1.54 -0.69
C VAL A 236 -22.06 -1.25 0.79
N ASN A 237 -23.18 -1.78 1.30
CA ASN A 237 -23.55 -1.64 2.70
C ASN A 237 -22.60 -2.40 3.63
N HIS A 238 -22.13 -3.59 3.24
CA HIS A 238 -21.13 -4.37 3.99
C HIS A 238 -19.82 -3.60 4.13
N HIS A 239 -19.26 -3.11 3.01
CA HIS A 239 -18.04 -2.29 3.01
C HIS A 239 -18.21 -1.06 3.89
N ARG A 240 -19.32 -0.33 3.72
CA ARG A 240 -19.60 0.85 4.55
C ARG A 240 -19.65 0.49 6.03
N LYS A 241 -20.38 -0.56 6.42
CA LYS A 241 -20.50 -0.97 7.83
C LYS A 241 -19.15 -1.38 8.43
N LYS A 242 -18.27 -1.98 7.64
CA LYS A 242 -16.92 -2.37 8.08
C LYS A 242 -16.05 -1.16 8.40
N TRP A 243 -16.26 -0.04 7.70
CA TRP A 243 -15.40 1.15 7.78
C TRP A 243 -16.08 2.39 8.38
N SER A 244 -17.38 2.36 8.66
CA SER A 244 -18.16 3.43 9.30
C SER A 244 -17.92 3.49 10.80
#